data_AF-A0A382RS61-F1
#
_entry.id   AF-A0A382RS61-F1
#
_cell.length_a   1.000
_cell.length_b   1.000
_cell.length_c   1.000
_cell.angle_alpha   90.00
_cell.angle_beta   90.00
_cell.angle_gamma   90.00
#
_symmetry.space_group_name_H-M   'P 1'
#
loop_
_entity.id
_entity.type
_entity.pdbx_description
1 polymer ?
#
loop_
_entity_poly.entity_id
_entity_poly.type
_entity_poly.pdbx_seq_one_letter_code
_entity_poly.pdbx_strand_id
1 'polypeptide(L)' 'MSMTSTELRKPVVAVQRAVQIMRFLGATQHPAGVNEVARALGIVPSTCLHILKTLDHDGLVS' A
#
# COMPACT_ATOMS: atom_id res chain seq x y z
N MET A 1 14.26 -32.95 -8.26
CA MET A 1 13.53 -31.84 -8.93
C MET A 1 13.78 -30.55 -8.17
N SER A 2 14.63 -29.67 -8.69
CA SER A 2 14.91 -28.36 -8.08
C SER A 2 14.03 -27.30 -8.74
N MET A 3 13.04 -26.78 -7.99
CA MET A 3 12.26 -25.61 -8.41
C MET A 3 13.20 -24.41 -8.49
N THR A 4 13.43 -23.90 -9.70
CA THR A 4 14.20 -22.67 -9.93
C THR A 4 13.45 -21.48 -9.32
N SER A 5 14.12 -20.72 -8.44
CA SER A 5 13.61 -19.56 -7.68
C SER A 5 13.18 -18.33 -8.53
N THR A 6 12.89 -18.54 -9.82
CA THR A 6 12.50 -17.50 -10.78
C THR A 6 11.00 -17.30 -10.87
N GLU A 7 10.20 -18.34 -10.61
CA GLU A 7 8.74 -18.29 -10.68
C GLU A 7 8.09 -17.50 -9.51
N LEU A 8 8.85 -17.22 -8.44
CA LEU A 8 8.40 -16.44 -7.27
C LEU A 8 8.45 -14.90 -7.49
N ARG A 9 8.80 -14.42 -8.68
CA ARG A 9 9.34 -13.05 -8.84
C ARG A 9 8.36 -11.96 -9.25
N LYS A 10 7.05 -12.21 -9.27
CA LYS A 10 6.10 -11.11 -9.48
C LYS A 10 5.60 -10.57 -8.14
N PRO A 11 5.95 -9.34 -7.74
CA PRO A 11 5.45 -8.77 -6.51
C PRO A 11 3.92 -8.70 -6.55
N VAL A 12 3.28 -9.07 -5.44
CA VAL A 12 1.83 -8.93 -5.29
C VAL A 12 1.49 -7.44 -5.27
N VAL A 13 0.74 -7.00 -6.27
CA VAL A 13 0.43 -5.57 -6.50
C VAL A 13 -0.20 -4.92 -5.27
N ALA A 14 -1.12 -5.63 -4.58
CA ALA A 14 -1.77 -5.11 -3.37
C ALA A 14 -0.77 -4.87 -2.23
N VAL A 15 0.14 -5.81 -2.00
CA VAL A 15 1.18 -5.69 -0.95
C VAL A 15 2.14 -4.56 -1.28
N GLN A 16 2.56 -4.44 -2.55
CA GLN A 16 3.43 -3.35 -3.00
C GLN A 16 2.78 -1.98 -2.76
N ARG A 17 1.48 -1.84 -3.04
CA ARG A 17 0.72 -0.61 -2.79
C ARG A 17 0.61 -0.29 -1.29
N ALA A 18 0.32 -1.28 -0.45
CA ALA A 18 0.29 -1.08 1.01
C ALA A 18 1.63 -0.57 1.54
N VAL A 19 2.75 -1.15 1.08
CA VAL A 19 4.09 -0.68 1.44
C VAL A 19 4.34 0.75 0.97
N GLN A 20 3.91 1.12 -0.25
CA GLN A 20 4.04 2.49 -0.75
C GLN A 20 3.21 3.49 0.06
N ILE A 21 1.98 3.11 0.44
CA ILE A 21 1.10 3.92 1.30
C ILE A 21 1.76 4.16 2.66
N MET A 22 2.24 3.11 3.33
CA MET A 22 2.90 3.25 4.64
C MET A 22 4.16 4.12 4.56
N ARG A 23 4.95 3.97 3.50
CA ARG A 23 6.14 4.82 3.27
C ARG A 23 5.78 6.28 3.06
N PHE A 24 4.72 6.55 2.30
CA PHE A 24 4.22 7.91 2.10
C PHE A 24 3.77 8.50 3.44
N LEU A 25 2.90 7.80 4.19
CA LEU A 25 2.39 8.28 5.47
C LEU A 25 3.51 8.52 6.49
N GLY A 26 4.51 7.63 6.58
CA GLY A 26 5.65 7.81 7.49
C GLY A 26 6.59 8.95 7.10
N ALA A 27 6.55 9.43 5.85
CA ALA A 27 7.31 10.60 5.40
C ALA A 27 6.52 11.92 5.51
N THR A 28 5.19 11.85 5.61
CA THR A 28 4.31 13.01 5.68
C THR A 28 4.22 13.52 7.13
N GLN A 29 4.44 14.82 7.33
CA GLN A 29 4.44 15.46 8.67
C GLN A 29 3.04 15.92 9.14
N HIS A 30 1.99 15.50 8.44
CA HIS A 30 0.61 15.83 8.72
C HIS A 30 -0.29 14.63 8.40
N PRO A 31 -1.50 14.55 9.00
CA PRO A 31 -2.49 13.56 8.58
C PRO A 31 -2.78 13.71 7.09
N ALA A 32 -2.79 12.59 6.36
CA ALA A 32 -3.09 12.57 4.93
C ALA A 32 -4.32 11.70 4.68
N GLY A 33 -5.33 12.28 4.04
CA GLY A 33 -6.55 11.56 3.70
C GLY A 33 -6.39 10.67 2.47
N VAL A 34 -7.35 9.75 2.27
CA VAL A 34 -7.38 8.80 1.14
C VAL A 34 -7.11 9.46 -0.21
N ASN A 35 -7.77 10.59 -0.49
CA ASN A 35 -7.64 11.29 -1.78
C ASN A 35 -6.24 11.85 -2.01
N GLU A 36 -5.59 12.33 -0.96
CA GLU A 36 -4.23 12.85 -1.03
C GLU A 36 -3.24 11.73 -1.31
N VAL A 37 -3.32 10.63 -0.54
CA VAL A 37 -2.47 9.44 -0.73
C VAL A 37 -2.67 8.85 -2.13
N ALA A 38 -3.92 8.68 -2.57
CA ALA A 38 -4.28 8.16 -3.88
C ALA A 38 -3.67 9.01 -5.01
N ARG A 39 -3.80 10.34 -4.90
CA ARG A 39 -3.24 11.29 -5.86
C ARG A 39 -1.71 11.25 -5.87
N ALA A 40 -1.08 11.23 -4.69
CA ALA A 40 0.38 11.22 -4.56
C ALA A 40 1.01 9.95 -5.17
N LEU A 41 0.35 8.80 -4.99
CA LEU A 41 0.87 7.50 -5.44
C LEU A 41 0.33 7.05 -6.81
N GLY A 42 -0.55 7.82 -7.44
CA GLY A 42 -1.19 7.45 -8.71
C GLY A 42 -2.08 6.21 -8.62
N ILE A 43 -2.67 5.96 -7.45
CA ILE A 43 -3.54 4.80 -7.19
C ILE A 43 -4.99 5.25 -7.28
N VAL A 44 -5.87 4.40 -7.81
CA VAL A 44 -7.32 4.67 -7.81
C VAL A 44 -7.83 4.84 -6.38
N PRO A 45 -8.61 5.90 -6.06
CA PRO A 45 -9.05 6.19 -4.69
C PRO A 45 -9.75 5.02 -3.98
N SER A 46 -10.58 4.26 -4.70
CA SER A 46 -11.25 3.08 -4.12
C SER A 46 -10.26 1.99 -3.69
N THR A 47 -9.18 1.79 -4.44
CA THR A 47 -8.13 0.84 -4.05
C THR A 47 -7.33 1.36 -2.86
N CYS A 48 -6.99 2.65 -2.85
CA CYS A 48 -6.33 3.28 -1.71
C CYS A 48 -7.18 3.15 -0.44
N LEU A 49 -8.48 3.40 -0.54
CA LEU A 49 -9.44 3.25 0.56
C LEU A 49 -9.47 1.83 1.10
N HIS A 50 -9.59 0.81 0.25
CA HIS A 50 -9.65 -0.57 0.71
C HIS A 50 -8.36 -0.98 1.43
N ILE A 51 -7.20 -0.57 0.91
CA ILE A 51 -5.93 -0.86 1.56
C ILE A 51 -5.85 -0.14 2.91
N LEU A 52 -6.17 1.16 2.98
CA LEU A 52 -6.16 1.92 4.22
C LEU A 52 -7.12 1.35 5.26
N LYS A 53 -8.31 0.87 4.86
CA LYS A 53 -9.23 0.16 5.75
C LYS A 53 -8.64 -1.12 6.33
N THR A 54 -7.93 -1.91 5.51
CA THR A 54 -7.23 -3.11 6.01
C THR A 54 -6.12 -2.73 7.00
N LEU A 55 -5.34 -1.69 6.69
CA LEU A 55 -4.28 -1.23 7.58
C LEU A 55 -4.82 -0.66 8.91
N ASP A 56 -5.93 0.08 8.88
CA ASP A 56 -6.62 0.61 10.04
C ASP A 56 -7.21 -0.50 10.92
N HIS A 57 -7.86 -1.49 10.28
CA HIS A 57 -8.34 -2.70 10.97
C HIS A 57 -7.22 -3.44 11.72
N ASP A 58 -6.01 -3.46 11.16
CA ASP A 58 -4.83 -4.09 11.76
C ASP A 58 -4.04 -3.15 12.71
N GLY A 59 -4.53 -1.93 12.94
CA GLY A 59 -3.95 -0.95 13.87
C GLY A 59 -2.66 -0.29 13.39
N LEU A 60 -2.39 -0.29 12.09
CA LEU A 60 -1.18 0.28 11.49
C LEU A 60 -1.30 1.76 11.13
N VAL A 61 -2.54 2.27 10.99
CA VAL A 61 -2.88 3.66 10.67
C VAL A 61 -4.16 4.07 11.43
N SER A 62 -4.46 5.37 11.49
CA SER A 62 -5.71 5.92 12.05
C SER A 62 -5.98 7.34 11.52
#